data_AF-A0A0C1RIX9-F1
#
_entry.id   AF-A0A0C1RIX9-F1
#
_cell.length_a   1.000
_cell.length_b   1.000
_cell.length_c   1.000
_cell.angle_alpha   90.00
_cell.angle_beta   90.00
_cell.angle_gamma   90.00
#
_symmetry.space_group_name_H-M   'P 1'
#
loop_
_entity.id
_entity.type
_entity.pdbx_description
1 polymer ?
#
loop_
_entity_poly.entity_id
_entity_poly.type
_entity_poly.pdbx_seq_one_letter_code
_entity_poly.pdbx_strand_id
1 'polypeptide(L)'
;MLRYDGLYISYYEDEEDRGVYTSCLRFYRNGTVICCVTCGEVEEIIKWFDKSNPNIRPGKYKVYGDRIEFSVKYEFNFECSCLENGKEKRWMEFDLTKINYKGSIVKDTLELQIHSYRYRENHKPIDKYFLEKYTFVETADTFVTN
;
A
#
# COMPACT_ATOMS: atom_id res chain seq x y z
N MET A 1 19.56 8.49 1.12
CA MET A 1 19.76 7.14 0.52
C MET A 1 18.60 6.27 0.97
N LEU A 2 18.10 5.36 0.13
CA LEU A 2 17.00 4.47 0.52
C LEU A 2 17.47 3.50 1.62
N ARG A 3 16.68 3.39 2.70
CA ARG A 3 16.90 2.46 3.81
C ARG A 3 16.10 1.17 3.60
N TYR A 4 16.61 0.08 4.16
CA TYR A 4 16.10 -1.29 3.93
C TYR A 4 15.84 -2.07 5.23
N ASP A 5 16.32 -1.52 6.35
CA ASP A 5 16.33 -2.01 7.73
C ASP A 5 15.11 -1.52 8.52
N GLY A 6 14.00 -1.24 7.84
CA GLY A 6 12.82 -0.67 8.48
C GLY A 6 11.67 -0.39 7.53
N LEU A 7 10.75 0.44 8.01
CA LEU A 7 9.54 0.82 7.31
C LEU A 7 9.54 2.31 7.03
N TYR A 8 8.99 2.70 5.89
CA TYR A 8 8.61 4.07 5.61
C TYR A 8 7.12 4.19 5.90
N ILE A 9 6.75 5.10 6.80
CA ILE A 9 5.36 5.25 7.26
C ILE A 9 4.80 6.62 6.94
N SER A 10 3.54 6.66 6.53
CA SER A 10 2.75 7.88 6.38
C SER A 10 1.43 7.71 7.11
N TYR A 11 0.96 8.77 7.75
CA TYR A 11 -0.33 8.80 8.42
C TYR A 11 -1.26 9.68 7.61
N TYR A 12 -2.47 9.19 7.36
CA TYR A 12 -3.52 9.99 6.77
C TYR A 12 -4.85 9.71 7.45
N GLU A 13 -5.66 10.75 7.54
CA GLU A 13 -7.04 10.65 7.98
C GLU A 13 -7.91 10.46 6.74
N ASP A 14 -8.73 9.41 6.73
CA ASP A 14 -9.76 9.28 5.71
C ASP A 14 -10.93 10.19 6.09
N GLU A 15 -11.20 11.21 5.29
CA GLU A 15 -12.30 12.16 5.55
C GLU A 15 -13.68 11.47 5.52
N GLU A 16 -13.83 10.37 4.78
CA GLU A 16 -15.10 9.63 4.67
C GLU A 16 -15.32 8.74 5.91
N ASP A 17 -14.30 8.00 6.32
CA ASP A 17 -14.40 7.01 7.41
C ASP A 17 -13.98 7.55 8.79
N ARG A 18 -13.43 8.77 8.87
CA ARG A 18 -12.85 9.39 10.08
C ARG A 18 -11.82 8.50 10.80
N GLY A 19 -11.25 7.55 10.08
CA GLY A 19 -10.22 6.63 10.58
C GLY A 19 -8.84 7.23 10.35
N VAL A 20 -7.94 7.05 11.32
CA VAL A 20 -6.50 7.28 11.12
C VAL A 20 -5.93 6.00 10.52
N TYR A 21 -5.45 6.09 9.29
CA TYR A 21 -4.78 4.99 8.61
C TYR A 21 -3.29 5.25 8.57
N THR A 22 -2.53 4.16 8.69
CA THR A 22 -1.09 4.13 8.49
C THR A 22 -0.80 3.43 7.18
N SER A 23 -0.15 4.14 6.26
CA SER A 23 0.42 3.57 5.04
C SER A 23 1.88 3.22 5.30
N CYS A 24 2.24 1.96 5.12
CA CYS A 24 3.56 1.41 5.39
C CYS A 24 4.19 0.87 4.10
N LEU A 25 5.44 1.25 3.84
CA LEU A 25 6.26 0.77 2.73
C LEU A 25 7.52 0.08 3.27
N ARG A 26 7.82 -1.12 2.79
CA ARG A 26 9.10 -1.79 3.02
C ARG A 26 9.81 -2.05 1.71
N PHE A 27 11.06 -1.61 1.62
CA PHE A 27 11.92 -1.84 0.47
C PHE A 27 12.92 -2.96 0.77
N TYR A 28 13.21 -3.76 -0.25
CA TYR A 28 14.19 -4.84 -0.20
C TYR A 28 15.26 -4.63 -1.26
N ARG A 29 16.52 -4.90 -0.92
CA ARG A 29 17.68 -4.70 -1.82
C ARG A 29 17.56 -5.36 -3.19
N ASN A 30 16.73 -6.38 -3.35
CA ASN A 30 16.48 -7.05 -4.63
C ASN A 30 15.48 -6.30 -5.54
N GLY A 31 15.15 -5.04 -5.26
CA GLY A 31 14.22 -4.23 -6.07
C GLY A 31 12.74 -4.49 -5.77
N THR A 32 12.42 -5.17 -4.66
CA THR A 32 11.04 -5.45 -4.24
C THR A 32 10.54 -4.40 -3.25
N VAL A 33 9.27 -4.02 -3.38
CA VAL A 33 8.57 -3.16 -2.41
C VAL A 33 7.28 -3.85 -1.99
N ILE A 34 6.96 -3.78 -0.70
CA ILE A 34 5.64 -4.15 -0.19
C ILE A 34 5.00 -2.89 0.36
N CYS A 35 3.71 -2.71 0.08
CA CYS A 35 2.88 -1.63 0.59
C CYS A 35 1.73 -2.24 1.39
N CYS A 36 1.36 -1.61 2.49
CA CYS A 36 0.23 -1.98 3.32
C CYS A 36 -0.43 -0.72 3.88
N VAL A 37 -1.75 -0.70 3.88
CA VAL A 37 -2.57 0.30 4.57
C VAL A 37 -3.32 -0.40 5.68
N THR A 38 -3.35 0.20 6.86
CA THR A 38 -3.85 -0.46 8.07
C THR A 38 -4.23 0.56 9.15
N CYS A 39 -5.07 0.12 10.08
CA CYS A 39 -5.41 0.84 11.31
C CYS A 39 -4.76 0.22 12.57
N GLY A 40 -3.96 -0.84 12.41
CA GLY A 40 -3.27 -1.53 13.51
C GLY A 40 -1.95 -0.87 13.93
N GLU A 41 -1.36 -1.35 15.03
CA GLU A 41 -0.05 -0.87 15.50
C GLU A 41 1.10 -1.51 14.69
N VAL A 42 2.19 -0.76 14.51
CA VAL A 42 3.32 -1.10 13.61
C VAL A 42 3.90 -2.48 13.93
N GLU A 43 3.95 -2.84 15.20
CA GLU A 43 4.44 -4.10 15.75
C GLU A 43 3.62 -5.32 15.29
N GLU A 44 2.31 -5.15 15.09
CA GLU A 44 1.42 -6.21 14.61
C GLU A 44 1.58 -6.44 13.10
N ILE A 45 1.91 -5.36 12.38
CA ILE A 45 1.93 -5.31 10.92
C ILE A 45 3.27 -5.78 10.35
N ILE A 46 4.35 -5.81 11.14
CA ILE A 46 5.68 -6.22 10.65
C ILE A 46 5.67 -7.64 10.05
N LYS A 47 4.83 -8.53 10.59
CA LYS A 47 4.62 -9.91 10.08
C LYS A 47 3.97 -9.93 8.70
N TRP A 48 3.25 -8.88 8.35
CA TRP A 48 2.70 -8.74 7.01
C TRP A 48 3.81 -8.39 6.03
N PHE A 49 4.93 -7.80 6.44
CA PHE A 49 6.06 -7.60 5.53
C PHE A 49 6.91 -8.87 5.33
N ASP A 50 6.27 -10.02 5.13
CA ASP A 50 6.89 -11.27 4.70
C ASP A 50 6.61 -11.50 3.19
N LYS A 51 7.68 -11.64 2.40
CA LYS A 51 7.61 -11.89 0.95
C LYS A 51 6.91 -13.21 0.61
N SER A 52 6.84 -14.16 1.55
CA SER A 52 6.22 -15.46 1.39
C SER A 52 4.71 -15.44 1.65
N ASN A 53 4.18 -14.34 2.21
CA ASN A 53 2.76 -14.23 2.51
C ASN A 53 1.93 -14.21 1.21
N PRO A 54 1.07 -15.22 0.97
CA PRO A 54 0.31 -15.34 -0.28
C PRO A 54 -0.70 -14.21 -0.49
N ASN A 55 -1.10 -13.52 0.58
CA ASN A 55 -2.05 -12.43 0.56
C ASN A 55 -1.41 -11.09 0.16
N ILE A 56 -0.10 -11.09 -0.11
CA ILE A 56 0.64 -9.87 -0.41
C ILE A 56 1.14 -9.90 -1.83
N ARG A 57 0.90 -8.78 -2.50
CA ARG A 57 1.32 -8.56 -3.88
C ARG A 57 2.49 -7.59 -3.89
N PRO A 58 3.74 -8.10 -3.91
CA PRO A 58 4.91 -7.23 -3.96
C PRO A 58 4.96 -6.44 -5.28
N GLY A 59 5.30 -5.17 -5.16
CA GLY A 59 5.66 -4.31 -6.27
C GLY A 59 7.15 -4.39 -6.60
N LYS A 60 7.55 -3.72 -7.69
CA LYS A 60 8.94 -3.50 -8.07
C LYS A 60 9.27 -2.01 -8.06
N TYR A 61 10.47 -1.68 -7.60
CA TYR A 61 10.95 -0.30 -7.56
C TYR A 61 12.28 -0.13 -8.29
N LYS A 62 12.57 1.10 -8.70
CA LYS A 62 13.85 1.54 -9.24
C LYS A 62 14.28 2.84 -8.56
N VAL A 63 15.58 2.97 -8.35
CA VAL A 63 16.21 4.18 -7.80
C VAL A 63 17.18 4.75 -8.82
N TYR A 64 17.08 6.05 -9.06
CA TYR A 64 17.94 6.80 -9.97
C TYR A 64 18.53 8.00 -9.22
N GLY A 65 19.66 7.81 -8.55
CA GLY A 65 20.23 8.81 -7.66
C GLY A 65 19.35 9.05 -6.43
N ASP A 66 18.81 10.26 -6.31
CA ASP A 66 17.84 10.63 -5.26
C ASP A 66 16.39 10.33 -5.66
N ARG A 67 16.13 9.93 -6.90
CA ARG A 67 14.76 9.65 -7.38
C ARG A 67 14.37 8.20 -7.17
N ILE A 68 13.11 7.96 -6.86
CA ILE A 68 12.51 6.63 -6.73
C ILE A 68 11.20 6.54 -7.51
N GLU A 69 10.98 5.40 -8.17
CA GLU A 69 9.73 5.08 -8.84
C GLU A 69 9.32 3.64 -8.55
N PHE A 70 8.04 3.40 -8.29
CA PHE A 70 7.49 2.07 -8.11
C PHE A 70 5.98 2.03 -8.36
N SER A 71 5.43 0.82 -8.46
CA SER A 71 3.99 0.62 -8.46
C SER A 71 3.62 -0.59 -7.62
N VAL A 72 2.46 -0.51 -6.97
CA VAL A 72 1.82 -1.64 -6.30
C VAL A 72 0.43 -1.85 -6.87
N LYS A 73 -0.05 -3.09 -6.76
CA LYS A 73 -1.33 -3.53 -7.32
C LYS A 73 -2.06 -4.36 -6.29
N TYR A 74 -3.30 -4.01 -6.04
CA TYR A 74 -4.22 -4.74 -5.18
C TYR A 74 -5.37 -5.27 -6.02
N GLU A 75 -5.67 -6.56 -5.84
CA GLU A 75 -6.76 -7.24 -6.51
C GLU A 75 -7.57 -7.97 -5.45
N PHE A 76 -8.85 -7.62 -5.34
CA PHE A 76 -9.75 -8.22 -4.38
C PHE A 76 -11.04 -8.65 -5.07
N ASN A 77 -11.52 -9.83 -4.72
CA ASN A 77 -12.89 -10.22 -4.97
C ASN A 77 -13.62 -10.18 -3.62
N PHE A 78 -14.78 -9.55 -3.55
CA PHE A 78 -15.61 -9.58 -2.36
C PHE A 78 -17.06 -9.90 -2.71
N GLU A 79 -17.72 -10.59 -1.78
CA GLU A 79 -19.14 -10.92 -1.88
C GLU A 79 -19.96 -9.70 -1.46
N CYS A 80 -20.81 -9.24 -2.38
CA CYS A 80 -21.82 -8.24 -2.11
C CYS A 80 -23.17 -8.92 -1.90
N SER A 81 -23.99 -8.36 -1.02
CA SER A 81 -25.39 -8.74 -0.91
C SER A 81 -26.31 -7.54 -0.71
N CYS A 82 -27.53 -7.66 -1.21
CA CYS A 82 -28.61 -6.71 -0.93
C CYS A 82 -29.95 -7.43 -0.84
N LEU A 83 -30.94 -6.77 -0.23
CA LEU A 83 -32.32 -7.23 -0.24
C LEU A 83 -33.06 -6.56 -1.41
N GLU A 84 -33.48 -7.36 -2.38
CA GLU A 84 -34.28 -6.93 -3.54
C GLU A 84 -35.63 -7.62 -3.48
N ASN A 85 -36.72 -6.85 -3.31
CA ASN A 85 -38.09 -7.37 -3.17
C ASN A 85 -38.25 -8.43 -2.07
N GLY A 86 -37.57 -8.24 -0.93
CA GLY A 86 -37.63 -9.17 0.20
C GLY A 86 -36.84 -10.47 0.01
N LYS A 87 -36.08 -10.60 -1.08
CA LYS A 87 -35.16 -11.72 -1.31
C LYS A 87 -33.72 -11.23 -1.26
N GLU A 88 -32.85 -12.01 -0.61
CA GLU A 88 -31.42 -11.75 -0.63
C GLU A 88 -30.86 -12.06 -2.03
N LYS A 89 -30.14 -11.10 -2.59
CA LYS A 89 -29.37 -11.24 -3.82
C LYS A 89 -27.90 -11.10 -3.46
N ARG A 90 -27.09 -12.05 -3.93
CA ARG A 90 -25.64 -12.09 -3.73
C ARG A 90 -24.93 -12.09 -5.06
N TRP A 91 -23.79 -11.42 -5.12
CA TRP A 91 -22.90 -11.45 -6.27
C TRP A 91 -21.46 -11.21 -5.83
N MET A 92 -20.52 -11.57 -6.70
CA MET A 92 -19.11 -11.23 -6.50
C MET A 92 -18.81 -9.95 -7.26
N GLU A 93 -18.07 -9.05 -6.65
CA GLU A 93 -17.48 -7.90 -7.35
C GLU A 93 -15.96 -8.01 -7.34
N PHE A 94 -15.36 -7.63 -8.46
CA PHE A 94 -13.92 -7.45 -8.60
C PHE A 94 -13.52 -5.98 -8.40
N ASP A 95 -12.49 -5.77 -7.58
CA ASP A 95 -11.84 -4.47 -7.39
C ASP A 95 -10.35 -4.60 -7.66
N LEU A 96 -9.87 -3.72 -8.54
CA LEU A 96 -8.48 -3.57 -8.91
C LEU A 96 -8.04 -2.15 -8.60
N THR A 97 -7.07 -2.03 -7.70
CA THR A 97 -6.39 -0.76 -7.42
C THR A 97 -4.93 -0.85 -7.85
N LYS A 98 -4.51 0.04 -8.77
CA LYS A 98 -3.11 0.21 -9.15
C LYS A 98 -2.64 1.58 -8.67
N ILE A 99 -1.54 1.59 -7.93
CA ILE A 99 -0.96 2.82 -7.39
C ILE A 99 0.45 2.97 -7.92
N ASN A 100 0.72 4.10 -8.57
CA ASN A 100 2.05 4.47 -9.07
C ASN A 100 2.63 5.55 -8.16
N TYR A 101 3.88 5.37 -7.78
CA TYR A 101 4.63 6.28 -6.92
C TYR A 101 5.84 6.79 -7.67
N LYS A 102 6.08 8.09 -7.59
CA LYS A 102 7.27 8.75 -8.10
C LYS A 102 7.70 9.84 -7.15
N GLY A 103 8.98 9.97 -6.88
CA GLY A 103 9.42 11.01 -5.97
C GLY A 103 10.90 10.97 -5.65
N SER A 104 11.23 11.52 -4.50
CA SER A 104 12.61 11.73 -4.08
C SER A 104 12.87 11.19 -2.67
N ILE A 105 14.10 10.76 -2.46
CA ILE A 105 14.64 10.26 -1.19
C ILE A 105 15.40 11.41 -0.53
N VAL A 106 14.83 11.97 0.54
CA VAL A 106 15.39 13.12 1.27
C VAL A 106 15.73 12.68 2.69
N LYS A 107 17.02 12.36 2.94
CA LYS A 107 17.49 11.76 4.21
C LYS A 107 16.69 10.49 4.57
N ASP A 108 15.91 10.55 5.65
CA ASP A 108 15.05 9.50 6.19
C ASP A 108 13.59 9.66 5.75
N THR A 109 13.32 10.47 4.74
CA THR A 109 11.98 10.75 4.24
C THR A 109 11.86 10.42 2.75
N LEU A 110 10.72 9.89 2.34
CA LEU A 110 10.31 9.83 0.93
C LEU A 110 9.25 10.88 0.69
N GLU A 111 9.45 11.72 -0.32
CA GLU A 111 8.45 12.68 -0.79
C GLU A 111 7.90 12.15 -2.12
N LEU A 112 6.66 11.64 -2.11
CA LEU A 112 6.09 10.86 -3.20
C LEU A 112 4.87 11.56 -3.80
N GLN A 113 4.88 11.69 -5.12
CA GLN A 113 3.70 11.87 -5.95
C GLN A 113 3.06 10.51 -6.17
N ILE A 114 1.77 10.42 -5.85
CA ILE A 114 1.02 9.18 -5.90
C ILE A 114 -0.12 9.35 -6.89
N HIS A 115 -0.19 8.42 -7.83
CA HIS A 115 -1.28 8.30 -8.79
C HIS A 115 -1.99 6.97 -8.56
N SER A 116 -3.19 7.05 -8.00
CA SER A 116 -4.03 5.88 -7.70
C SER A 116 -5.15 5.76 -8.73
N TYR A 117 -5.20 4.60 -9.39
CA TYR A 117 -6.26 4.22 -10.29
C TYR A 117 -7.01 3.03 -9.72
N ARG A 118 -8.30 3.21 -9.42
CA ARG A 118 -9.19 2.17 -8.91
C ARG A 118 -10.28 1.85 -9.92
N TYR A 119 -10.36 0.58 -10.27
CA TYR A 119 -11.42 0.01 -11.08
C TYR A 119 -12.25 -0.93 -10.20
N ARG A 120 -13.56 -0.73 -10.19
CA ARG A 120 -14.51 -1.62 -9.54
C ARG A 120 -15.58 -1.97 -10.54
N GLU A 121 -15.90 -3.26 -10.64
CA GLU A 121 -16.94 -3.73 -11.55
C GLU A 121 -18.26 -2.98 -11.28
N ASN A 122 -18.96 -2.59 -12.35
CA ASN A 122 -20.20 -1.79 -12.30
C ASN A 122 -20.08 -0.36 -11.75
N HIS A 123 -18.87 0.14 -11.50
CA HIS A 123 -18.64 1.52 -11.04
C HIS A 123 -17.77 2.30 -12.03
N LYS A 124 -17.89 3.63 -12.01
CA LYS A 124 -16.97 4.48 -12.78
C LYS A 124 -15.56 4.35 -12.17
N PRO A 125 -14.50 4.26 -13.00
CA PRO A 125 -13.13 4.29 -12.50
C PRO A 125 -12.89 5.56 -11.69
N ILE A 126 -12.13 5.41 -10.61
CA ILE A 126 -11.71 6.51 -9.75
C ILE A 126 -10.23 6.75 -10.01
N ASP A 127 -9.88 8.00 -10.33
CA ASP A 127 -8.52 8.44 -10.54
C ASP A 127 -8.20 9.54 -9.52
N LYS A 128 -7.17 9.33 -8.68
CA LYS A 128 -6.75 10.24 -7.61
C LYS A 128 -5.26 10.52 -7.69
N TYR A 129 -4.90 11.79 -7.47
CA TYR A 129 -3.53 12.26 -7.37
C TYR A 129 -3.33 12.92 -6.01
N PHE A 130 -2.26 12.55 -5.32
CA PHE A 130 -1.94 13.13 -4.02
C PHE A 130 -0.43 13.12 -3.77
N LEU A 131 -0.02 13.96 -2.82
CA LEU A 131 1.36 14.09 -2.36
C LEU A 131 1.44 13.54 -0.94
N GLU A 132 2.35 12.61 -0.69
CA GLU A 132 2.57 12.06 0.64
C GLU A 132 4.04 12.10 1.01
N LYS A 133 4.27 12.26 2.31
CA LYS A 133 5.58 12.10 2.92
C LYS A 133 5.59 10.85 3.77
N TYR A 134 6.60 10.02 3.57
CA TYR A 134 6.84 8.85 4.39
C TYR A 134 8.11 9.03 5.20
N THR A 135 8.03 8.82 6.51
CA THR A 135 9.19 8.91 7.40
C THR A 135 9.69 7.51 7.73
N PHE A 136 11.00 7.32 7.72
CA PHE A 136 11.62 6.06 8.07
C PHE A 136 11.53 5.79 9.58
N VAL A 137 11.13 4.57 9.92
CA VAL A 137 11.16 4.02 11.27
C VAL A 137 11.98 2.74 11.22
N GLU A 138 13.03 2.72 12.03
CA GLU A 138 13.89 1.55 12.19
C GLU A 138 13.10 0.46 12.90
N THR A 139 13.11 -0.75 12.34
CA THR A 139 12.51 -1.90 12.99
C THR A 139 13.65 -2.80 13.45
N ALA A 140 13.66 -3.21 14.72
CA ALA A 140 14.64 -4.18 15.20
C ALA A 140 14.47 -5.49 14.41
N ASP A 141 15.29 -5.68 13.38
CA ASP A 141 15.29 -6.87 12.54
C ASP A 141 15.54 -8.11 13.41
N THR A 142 14.47 -8.84 13.75
CA THR A 142 14.55 -10.22 14.27
C THR A 142 14.05 -11.26 13.27
N PHE A 143 13.73 -10.87 12.03
CA PHE A 143 13.19 -11.82 11.05
C PHE A 143 13.99 -11.85 9.75
N VAL A 144 15.06 -12.66 9.84
CA VAL A 144 15.62 -13.56 8.82
C VAL A 144 15.95 -12.94 7.46
N THR A 145 17.24 -12.59 7.32
CA THR A 145 17.98 -12.73 6.07
C THR A 145 17.84 -14.16 5.54
N ASN A 146 17.23 -14.33 4.37
CA ASN A 146 17.58 -15.32 3.36
C ASN A 146 17.04 -14.87 1.98
#